data_AF-A0A502XYU4-F1
#
_entry.id   AF-A0A502XYU4-F1
#
_cell.length_a   1.000
_cell.length_b   1.000
_cell.length_c   1.000
_cell.angle_alpha   90.00
_cell.angle_beta   90.00
_cell.angle_gamma   90.00
#
_symmetry.space_group_name_H-M   'P 1'
#
loop_
_entity.id
_entity.type
_entity.pdbx_description
1 polymer ?
#
loop_
_entity_poly.entity_id
_entity_poly.type
_entity_poly.pdbx_seq_one_letter_code
_entity_poly.pdbx_strand_id
1 'polypeptide(L)'
;MDELATDTDAKQAVLDSLATLYPWTRSFHCRPLRDYASRLFEAPAQKPEPEIRSRALAKLLDAIRNSGTRNGLPINAVSQICKDLEQRRVLQTGPHLFLLMEPEAYYTHIFSLLGLSAHGCSSYVSYAVSTVSLVEKPRKGPGWITLGGKPVNVFGLSRSRMIGYGLLTGPGSYRLELVPTEPNAEGDALALLRSLLPKTQFERPAHAIKAANRILWPKLFGESFAFLQIDDEDVADLVADHLSDEGSWLRTGLLESPRLALNILDEIDRLAAGPWGGWLARGTDFFWYYENGKRLPLRMVGGELIDLATRTKVARFAAPDIIERLANRSLIPNLLLMFLVLSILPGVRALGGSHQPVYYPLMRYVICRALETADMDADLRRALASDDVPGAWGHRVIECDEDPFESIRKGSIGETREVIDRFGDMPFADACGGLSSFVSDPSWTELCSQLRERAIAPSVFS
;
A
#
# COMPACT_ATOMS: atom_id res chain seq x y z
N MET A 1 6.70 19.16 31.51
CA MET A 1 5.25 19.10 31.77
C MET A 1 4.46 19.68 30.60
N ASP A 2 4.86 20.83 30.02
CA ASP A 2 4.22 21.38 28.82
C ASP A 2 4.29 20.48 27.57
N GLU A 3 5.46 19.92 27.22
CA GLU A 3 5.60 19.09 26.00
C GLU A 3 4.73 17.81 26.03
N LEU A 4 4.61 17.14 27.18
CA LEU A 4 3.74 15.96 27.35
C LEU A 4 2.25 16.28 27.25
N ALA A 5 1.83 17.46 27.73
CA ALA A 5 0.45 17.91 27.59
C ALA A 5 0.13 18.25 26.12
N THR A 6 1.08 18.90 25.44
CA THR A 6 0.95 19.28 24.02
C THR A 6 0.86 18.05 23.11
N ASP A 7 1.64 17.01 23.40
CA ASP A 7 1.64 15.75 22.64
C ASP A 7 0.33 14.94 22.84
N THR A 8 -0.19 14.94 24.07
CA THR A 8 -1.48 14.32 24.40
C THR A 8 -2.64 15.02 23.69
N ASP A 9 -2.66 16.36 23.68
CA ASP A 9 -3.69 17.15 22.99
C ASP A 9 -3.63 16.96 21.47
N ALA A 10 -2.43 16.88 20.88
CA ALA A 10 -2.24 16.65 19.46
C ALA A 10 -2.72 15.25 19.03
N LYS A 11 -2.38 14.21 19.79
CA LYS A 11 -2.87 12.84 19.57
C LYS A 11 -4.40 12.79 19.63
N GLN A 12 -5.01 13.40 20.63
CA GLN A 12 -6.47 13.43 20.78
C GLN A 12 -7.13 14.15 19.60
N ALA A 13 -6.58 15.27 19.14
CA ALA A 13 -7.09 16.00 17.97
C ALA A 13 -7.06 15.15 16.69
N VAL A 14 -6.03 14.32 16.49
CA VAL A 14 -5.95 13.39 15.36
C VAL A 14 -7.00 12.29 15.48
N LEU A 15 -7.15 11.68 16.66
CA LEU A 15 -8.17 10.64 16.89
C LEU A 15 -9.59 11.17 16.67
N ASP A 16 -9.87 12.39 17.12
CA ASP A 16 -11.17 13.03 16.92
C ASP A 16 -11.40 13.40 15.44
N SER A 17 -10.36 13.80 14.72
CA SER A 17 -10.43 14.05 13.27
C SER A 17 -10.67 12.75 12.49
N LEU A 18 -9.97 11.66 12.84
CA LEU A 18 -10.22 10.34 12.28
C LEU A 18 -11.64 9.87 12.58
N ALA A 19 -12.15 10.07 13.79
CA ALA A 19 -13.54 9.77 14.15
C ALA A 19 -14.56 10.70 13.48
N THR A 20 -14.16 11.89 13.04
CA THR A 20 -15.02 12.79 12.25
C THR A 20 -15.14 12.30 10.81
N LEU A 21 -14.02 11.85 10.22
CA LEU A 21 -14.00 11.27 8.89
C LEU A 21 -14.60 9.85 8.85
N TYR A 22 -14.41 9.08 9.92
CA TYR A 22 -14.85 7.70 10.07
C TYR A 22 -15.54 7.47 11.43
N PRO A 23 -16.82 7.84 11.58
CA PRO A 23 -17.52 7.79 12.87
C PRO A 23 -17.48 6.45 13.61
N TRP A 24 -17.38 5.34 12.88
CA TRP A 24 -17.34 4.00 13.44
C TRP A 24 -16.07 3.71 14.27
N THR A 25 -14.95 4.40 14.02
CA THR A 25 -13.67 4.17 14.71
C THR A 25 -13.72 4.56 16.19
N ARG A 26 -14.55 5.56 16.54
CA ARG A 26 -14.67 6.08 17.91
C ARG A 26 -14.96 4.99 18.95
N SER A 27 -15.76 4.00 18.57
CA SER A 27 -16.14 2.90 19.47
C SER A 27 -14.98 1.99 19.86
N PHE A 28 -13.87 2.04 19.11
CA PHE A 28 -12.70 1.19 19.31
C PHE A 28 -11.59 1.86 20.12
N HIS A 29 -11.63 3.17 20.35
CA HIS A 29 -10.52 3.90 20.98
C HIS A 29 -10.11 3.32 22.35
N CYS A 30 -11.09 2.93 23.16
CA CYS A 30 -10.86 2.33 24.49
C CYS A 30 -10.94 0.80 24.50
N ARG A 31 -11.11 0.16 23.33
CA ARG A 31 -11.19 -1.30 23.21
C ARG A 31 -9.82 -1.88 22.91
N PRO A 32 -9.60 -3.18 23.16
CA PRO A 32 -8.41 -3.87 22.71
C PRO A 32 -8.17 -3.71 21.20
N LEU A 33 -6.91 -3.59 20.77
CA LEU A 33 -6.53 -3.44 19.37
C LEU A 33 -7.09 -4.57 18.50
N ARG A 34 -7.19 -5.79 19.05
CA ARG A 34 -7.79 -6.94 18.34
C ARG A 34 -9.22 -6.68 17.87
N ASP A 35 -10.00 -5.85 18.56
CA ASP A 35 -11.37 -5.53 18.18
C ASP A 35 -11.39 -4.65 16.93
N TYR A 36 -10.50 -3.65 16.87
CA TYR A 36 -10.33 -2.80 15.70
C TYR A 36 -9.84 -3.61 14.50
N ALA A 37 -8.81 -4.44 14.69
CA ALA A 37 -8.30 -5.31 13.65
C ALA A 37 -9.38 -6.31 13.18
N SER A 38 -10.11 -6.95 14.09
CA SER A 38 -11.18 -7.89 13.75
C SER A 38 -12.28 -7.23 12.91
N ARG A 39 -12.73 -6.02 13.28
CA ARG A 39 -13.72 -5.25 12.52
C ARG A 39 -13.28 -5.03 11.08
N LEU A 40 -12.01 -4.70 10.86
CA LEU A 40 -11.47 -4.46 9.52
C LEU A 40 -11.38 -5.73 8.67
N PHE A 41 -11.40 -6.91 9.26
CA PHE A 41 -11.36 -8.20 8.55
C PHE A 41 -12.70 -8.93 8.56
N GLU A 42 -13.78 -8.27 8.98
CA GLU A 42 -15.14 -8.78 8.78
C GLU A 42 -15.44 -8.95 7.30
N ALA A 43 -16.07 -10.08 6.98
CA ALA A 43 -16.50 -10.39 5.63
C ALA A 43 -17.52 -9.34 5.15
N PRO A 44 -17.50 -8.99 3.85
CA PRO A 44 -18.50 -8.10 3.27
C PRO A 44 -19.93 -8.61 3.53
N ALA A 45 -20.87 -7.70 3.69
CA ALA A 45 -22.28 -8.05 3.79
C ALA A 45 -22.74 -8.81 2.54
N GLN A 46 -23.51 -9.89 2.73
CA GLN A 46 -24.10 -10.64 1.62
C GLN A 46 -25.15 -9.79 0.89
N LYS A 47 -24.72 -9.14 -0.19
CA LYS A 47 -25.56 -8.32 -1.07
C LYS A 47 -25.34 -8.76 -2.52
N PRO A 48 -26.33 -8.60 -3.42
CA PRO A 48 -26.11 -8.78 -4.84
C PRO A 48 -24.99 -7.87 -5.33
N GLU A 49 -23.96 -8.45 -5.95
CA GLU A 49 -22.81 -7.70 -6.45
C GLU A 49 -22.96 -7.45 -7.95
N PRO A 50 -22.63 -6.24 -8.44
CA PRO A 50 -22.58 -5.99 -9.88
C PRO A 50 -21.57 -6.92 -10.56
N GLU A 51 -21.88 -7.31 -11.80
CA GLU A 51 -21.00 -8.17 -12.61
C GLU A 51 -19.58 -7.59 -12.74
N ILE A 52 -19.47 -6.26 -12.89
CA ILE A 52 -18.19 -5.53 -12.93
C ILE A 52 -17.30 -5.89 -11.73
N ARG A 53 -17.88 -5.99 -10.53
CA ARG A 53 -17.13 -6.33 -9.31
C ARG A 53 -16.71 -7.78 -9.27
N SER A 54 -17.64 -8.68 -9.57
CA SER A 54 -17.37 -10.12 -9.59
C SER A 54 -16.26 -10.45 -10.58
N ARG A 55 -16.28 -9.83 -11.78
CA ARG A 55 -15.26 -9.98 -12.80
C ARG A 55 -13.91 -9.39 -12.38
N ALA A 56 -13.91 -8.19 -11.78
CA ALA A 56 -12.68 -7.58 -11.28
C ALA A 56 -12.04 -8.38 -10.13
N LEU A 57 -12.86 -8.92 -9.22
CA LEU A 57 -12.40 -9.78 -8.15
C LEU A 57 -11.79 -11.07 -8.69
N ALA A 58 -12.42 -11.72 -9.68
CA ALA A 58 -11.87 -12.91 -10.33
C ALA A 58 -10.49 -12.63 -10.93
N LYS A 59 -10.32 -11.51 -11.65
CA LYS A 59 -9.02 -11.09 -12.21
C LYS A 59 -7.97 -10.84 -11.13
N LEU A 60 -8.35 -10.19 -10.02
CA LEU A 60 -7.46 -9.99 -8.88
C LEU A 60 -7.00 -11.33 -8.27
N LEU A 61 -7.93 -12.27 -8.07
CA LEU A 61 -7.61 -13.60 -7.53
C LEU A 61 -6.69 -14.38 -8.48
N ASP A 62 -6.89 -14.26 -9.79
CA ASP A 62 -6.03 -14.88 -10.80
C ASP A 62 -4.62 -14.27 -10.80
N ALA A 63 -4.51 -12.93 -10.70
CA ALA A 63 -3.22 -12.25 -10.57
C ALA A 63 -2.46 -12.68 -9.32
N ILE A 64 -3.16 -12.84 -8.19
CA ILE A 64 -2.60 -13.36 -6.94
C ILE A 64 -2.15 -14.81 -7.09
N ARG A 65 -2.95 -15.66 -7.75
CA ARG A 65 -2.58 -17.05 -8.03
C ARG A 65 -1.31 -17.15 -8.87
N ASN A 66 -1.23 -16.33 -9.92
CA ASN A 66 -0.08 -16.25 -10.79
C ASN A 66 1.15 -15.75 -10.04
N SER A 67 1.01 -14.69 -9.23
CA SER A 67 2.11 -14.18 -8.41
C SER A 67 2.59 -15.22 -7.39
N GLY A 68 1.68 -15.89 -6.69
CA GLY A 68 2.04 -16.95 -5.75
C GLY A 68 2.80 -18.09 -6.41
N THR A 69 2.35 -18.53 -7.58
CA THR A 69 3.02 -19.57 -8.39
C THR A 69 4.40 -19.12 -8.83
N ARG A 70 4.54 -17.90 -9.38
CA ARG A 70 5.85 -17.32 -9.77
C ARG A 70 6.82 -17.21 -8.59
N ASN A 71 6.29 -16.94 -7.40
CA ASN A 71 7.08 -16.84 -6.17
C ASN A 71 7.39 -18.20 -5.52
N GLY A 72 6.98 -19.31 -6.12
CA GLY A 72 7.31 -20.67 -5.68
C GLY A 72 6.51 -21.13 -4.45
N LEU A 73 5.36 -20.52 -4.17
CA LEU A 73 4.48 -20.96 -3.09
C LEU A 73 3.81 -22.29 -3.45
N PRO A 74 3.62 -23.21 -2.49
CA PRO A 74 2.84 -24.42 -2.69
C PRO A 74 1.41 -24.15 -3.17
N ILE A 75 0.87 -25.02 -4.03
CA ILE A 75 -0.46 -24.86 -4.65
C ILE A 75 -1.58 -24.71 -3.60
N ASN A 76 -1.50 -25.48 -2.50
CA ASN A 76 -2.44 -25.39 -1.39
C ASN A 76 -2.36 -24.04 -0.66
N ALA A 77 -1.15 -23.50 -0.46
CA ALA A 77 -0.94 -22.19 0.14
C ALA A 77 -1.54 -21.08 -0.75
N VAL A 78 -1.28 -21.13 -2.06
CA VAL A 78 -1.86 -20.17 -3.02
C VAL A 78 -3.39 -20.25 -3.04
N SER A 79 -3.95 -21.46 -3.04
CA SER A 79 -5.40 -21.67 -3.00
C SER A 79 -6.02 -21.11 -1.72
N GLN A 80 -5.36 -21.29 -0.59
CA GLN A 80 -5.82 -20.74 0.69
C GLN A 80 -5.75 -19.20 0.72
N ILE A 81 -4.70 -18.60 0.15
CA ILE A 81 -4.58 -17.14 -0.01
C ILE A 81 -5.75 -16.57 -0.82
N CYS A 82 -6.04 -17.18 -1.98
CA CYS A 82 -7.18 -16.75 -2.81
C CYS A 82 -8.51 -16.87 -2.05
N LYS A 83 -8.72 -17.99 -1.33
CA LYS A 83 -9.93 -18.23 -0.55
C LYS A 83 -10.09 -17.22 0.59
N ASP A 84 -9.06 -16.99 1.38
CA ASP A 84 -9.12 -16.04 2.50
C ASP A 84 -9.34 -14.62 1.99
N LEU A 85 -8.68 -14.22 0.88
CA LEU A 85 -8.92 -12.91 0.27
C LEU A 85 -10.34 -12.78 -0.28
N GLU A 86 -10.88 -13.80 -0.95
CA GLU A 86 -12.24 -13.76 -1.49
C GLU A 86 -13.30 -13.61 -0.37
N GLN A 87 -13.08 -14.29 0.76
CA GLN A 87 -13.98 -14.27 1.91
C GLN A 87 -13.91 -12.98 2.72
N ARG A 88 -12.70 -12.46 2.93
CA ARG A 88 -12.47 -11.28 3.79
C ARG A 88 -12.48 -9.98 3.02
N ARG A 89 -12.02 -10.01 1.76
CA ARG A 89 -11.87 -8.88 0.85
C ARG A 89 -11.13 -7.72 1.49
N VAL A 90 -9.96 -7.99 2.04
CA VAL A 90 -9.10 -6.99 2.67
C VAL A 90 -7.70 -7.13 2.11
N LEU A 91 -7.10 -5.99 1.75
CA LEU A 91 -5.72 -5.93 1.33
C LEU A 91 -5.00 -4.84 2.13
N GLN A 92 -3.90 -5.25 2.76
CA GLN A 92 -2.96 -4.33 3.36
C GLN A 92 -2.13 -3.70 2.24
N THR A 93 -2.25 -2.39 2.06
CA THR A 93 -1.64 -1.57 1.00
C THR A 93 -0.57 -0.59 1.50
N GLY A 94 -0.33 -0.54 2.82
CA GLY A 94 0.94 -0.07 3.39
C GLY A 94 1.66 -1.24 4.08
N PRO A 95 2.99 -1.29 4.24
CA PRO A 95 4.01 -0.26 3.98
C PRO A 95 4.44 -0.16 2.51
N HIS A 96 5.39 0.73 2.22
CA HIS A 96 6.25 0.56 1.05
C HIS A 96 7.05 -0.76 1.14
N LEU A 97 7.67 -1.17 0.05
CA LEU A 97 8.47 -2.40 0.01
C LEU A 97 9.78 -2.26 0.78
N PHE A 98 9.72 -2.49 2.10
CA PHE A 98 10.85 -2.58 3.02
C PHE A 98 11.23 -4.02 3.30
N LEU A 99 12.44 -4.22 3.86
CA LEU A 99 12.75 -5.45 4.57
C LEU A 99 11.80 -5.60 5.77
N LEU A 100 11.29 -6.80 6.03
CA LEU A 100 10.29 -7.06 7.10
C LEU A 100 10.74 -6.65 8.50
N MET A 101 12.04 -6.50 8.74
CA MET A 101 12.58 -6.10 10.05
C MET A 101 12.58 -4.58 10.24
N GLU A 102 12.28 -3.81 9.19
CA GLU A 102 12.01 -2.38 9.38
C GLU A 102 10.75 -2.24 10.26
N PRO A 103 10.83 -1.53 11.41
CA PRO A 103 9.74 -1.51 12.39
C PRO A 103 8.37 -1.21 11.80
N GLU A 104 8.28 -0.23 10.90
CA GLU A 104 7.00 0.16 10.29
C GLU A 104 6.40 -0.94 9.40
N ALA A 105 7.22 -1.79 8.79
CA ALA A 105 6.75 -2.95 8.04
C ALA A 105 6.35 -4.08 9.00
N TYR A 106 7.22 -4.39 9.96
CA TYR A 106 7.02 -5.43 10.96
C TYR A 106 5.68 -5.29 11.70
N TYR A 107 5.45 -4.13 12.31
CA TYR A 107 4.26 -3.87 13.12
C TYR A 107 2.97 -3.78 12.29
N THR A 108 3.08 -3.39 11.02
CA THR A 108 1.95 -3.41 10.09
C THR A 108 1.50 -4.83 9.76
N HIS A 109 2.45 -5.76 9.66
CA HIS A 109 2.13 -7.16 9.45
C HIS A 109 1.54 -7.81 10.71
N ILE A 110 2.02 -7.47 11.91
CA ILE A 110 1.36 -7.89 13.16
C ILE A 110 -0.11 -7.44 13.19
N PHE A 111 -0.37 -6.18 12.81
CA PHE A 111 -1.73 -5.67 12.75
C PHE A 111 -2.63 -6.46 11.79
N SER A 112 -2.16 -6.78 10.59
CA SER A 112 -2.90 -7.63 9.65
C SER A 112 -3.12 -9.05 10.20
N LEU A 113 -2.10 -9.64 10.84
CA LEU A 113 -2.19 -10.98 11.41
C LEU A 113 -3.17 -11.05 12.58
N LEU A 114 -3.30 -9.98 13.38
CA LEU A 114 -4.33 -9.84 14.42
C LEU A 114 -5.74 -10.00 13.83
N GLY A 115 -6.04 -9.24 12.77
CA GLY A 115 -7.33 -9.29 12.10
C GLY A 115 -7.61 -10.66 11.47
N LEU A 116 -6.65 -11.21 10.72
CA LEU A 116 -6.79 -12.52 10.10
C LEU A 116 -6.96 -13.66 11.11
N SER A 117 -6.19 -13.64 12.19
CA SER A 117 -6.26 -14.66 13.25
C SER A 117 -7.60 -14.63 13.99
N ALA A 118 -8.16 -13.44 14.24
CA ALA A 118 -9.48 -13.29 14.85
C ALA A 118 -10.60 -13.95 14.02
N HIS A 119 -10.33 -14.17 12.73
CA HIS A 119 -11.25 -14.73 11.74
C HIS A 119 -10.87 -16.15 11.30
N GLY A 120 -9.91 -16.78 11.98
CA GLY A 120 -9.46 -18.15 11.71
C GLY A 120 -8.77 -18.33 10.35
N CYS A 121 -8.29 -17.24 9.74
CA CYS A 121 -7.50 -17.31 8.51
C CYS A 121 -6.07 -17.78 8.83
N SER A 122 -5.44 -18.44 7.86
CA SER A 122 -4.06 -18.96 7.98
C SER A 122 -3.19 -18.52 6.80
N SER A 123 -3.60 -17.47 6.10
CA SER A 123 -2.90 -16.94 4.96
C SER A 123 -3.03 -15.42 4.88
N TYR A 124 -2.05 -14.80 4.25
CA TYR A 124 -1.92 -13.35 4.18
C TYR A 124 -1.31 -12.93 2.85
N VAL A 125 -2.02 -12.05 2.15
CA VAL A 125 -1.50 -11.32 1.00
C VAL A 125 -1.38 -9.85 1.34
N SER A 126 -0.23 -9.26 1.03
CA SER A 126 0.03 -7.83 1.19
C SER A 126 0.48 -7.21 -0.13
N TYR A 127 0.02 -6.00 -0.40
CA TYR A 127 0.59 -5.15 -1.45
C TYR A 127 1.64 -4.23 -0.85
N ALA A 128 2.83 -4.22 -1.44
CA ALA A 128 3.94 -3.38 -1.01
C ALA A 128 4.34 -2.41 -2.14
N VAL A 129 4.26 -1.11 -1.87
CA VAL A 129 4.57 -0.08 -2.87
C VAL A 129 6.05 -0.13 -3.23
N SER A 130 6.33 -0.39 -4.50
CA SER A 130 7.65 -0.51 -5.11
C SER A 130 8.00 0.65 -6.06
N THR A 131 7.04 1.52 -6.38
CA THR A 131 7.29 2.75 -7.16
C THR A 131 8.05 3.84 -6.40
N VAL A 132 8.57 3.54 -5.21
CA VAL A 132 9.30 4.48 -4.34
C VAL A 132 10.81 4.52 -4.60
N SER A 133 11.43 5.61 -4.18
CA SER A 133 12.89 5.79 -4.19
C SER A 133 13.57 4.87 -3.16
N LEU A 134 14.82 4.47 -3.40
CA LEU A 134 15.62 3.74 -2.41
C LEU A 134 15.87 4.56 -1.12
N VAL A 135 15.82 5.88 -1.22
CA VAL A 135 16.01 6.84 -0.13
C VAL A 135 14.80 7.76 -0.06
N GLU A 136 14.14 7.77 1.08
CA GLU A 136 13.01 8.67 1.37
C GLU A 136 13.48 9.91 2.12
N LYS A 137 14.35 9.69 3.11
CA LYS A 137 15.03 10.71 3.92
C LYS A 137 16.48 10.26 4.15
N PRO A 138 17.41 11.15 4.59
CA PRO A 138 18.78 10.74 4.84
C PRO A 138 18.85 9.49 5.73
N ARG A 139 19.43 8.41 5.18
CA ARG A 139 19.58 7.10 5.85
C ARG A 139 18.27 6.39 6.23
N LYS A 140 17.17 6.69 5.53
CA LYS A 140 15.86 6.05 5.67
C LYS A 140 15.25 5.80 4.29
N GLY A 141 14.52 4.70 4.16
CA GLY A 141 13.91 4.25 2.92
C GLY A 141 14.32 2.80 2.62
N PRO A 142 13.75 2.16 1.59
CA PRO A 142 13.96 0.75 1.29
C PRO A 142 15.41 0.30 1.06
N GLY A 143 16.30 1.21 0.70
CA GLY A 143 17.73 0.95 0.58
C GLY A 143 18.50 1.01 1.91
N TRP A 144 17.82 1.30 3.02
CA TRP A 144 18.38 1.40 4.35
C TRP A 144 17.65 0.45 5.31
N ILE A 145 18.37 0.00 6.32
CA ILE A 145 17.82 -0.67 7.50
C ILE A 145 18.54 -0.14 8.74
N THR A 146 17.83 -0.04 9.86
CA THR A 146 18.45 0.28 11.14
C THR A 146 18.69 -1.01 11.92
N LEU A 147 19.92 -1.27 12.35
CA LEU A 147 20.28 -2.41 13.19
C LEU A 147 21.02 -1.90 14.43
N GLY A 148 20.49 -2.17 15.63
CA GLY A 148 21.08 -1.69 16.88
C GLY A 148 21.21 -0.16 16.92
N GLY A 149 20.22 0.55 16.37
CA GLY A 149 20.22 2.01 16.26
C GLY A 149 21.15 2.60 15.19
N LYS A 150 21.85 1.75 14.43
CA LYS A 150 22.79 2.21 13.38
C LYS A 150 22.24 1.96 11.98
N PRO A 151 22.32 2.95 11.07
CA PRO A 151 21.88 2.78 9.69
C PRO A 151 22.86 1.92 8.89
N VAL A 152 22.32 1.00 8.11
CA VAL A 152 23.04 0.06 7.24
C VAL A 152 22.48 0.19 5.83
N ASN A 153 23.38 0.34 4.86
CA ASN A 153 23.03 0.39 3.44
C ASN A 153 22.77 -1.02 2.93
N VAL A 154 21.52 -1.30 2.57
CA VAL A 154 21.04 -2.64 2.20
C VAL A 154 21.79 -3.20 0.99
N PHE A 155 22.10 -2.35 0.02
CA PHE A 155 22.68 -2.75 -1.27
C PHE A 155 24.15 -2.38 -1.43
N GLY A 156 24.77 -1.73 -0.44
CA GLY A 156 26.15 -1.25 -0.53
C GLY A 156 26.39 -0.20 -1.62
N LEU A 157 25.35 0.47 -2.10
CA LEU A 157 25.45 1.42 -3.20
C LEU A 157 26.01 2.77 -2.75
N SER A 158 26.72 3.45 -3.65
CA SER A 158 27.14 4.84 -3.40
C SER A 158 25.94 5.78 -3.24
N ARG A 159 26.15 6.91 -2.55
CA ARG A 159 25.09 7.93 -2.34
C ARG A 159 24.42 8.37 -3.65
N SER A 160 25.18 8.57 -4.72
CA SER A 160 24.65 8.98 -6.02
C SER A 160 23.71 7.94 -6.63
N ARG A 161 24.04 6.64 -6.50
CA ARG A 161 23.18 5.54 -6.96
C ARG A 161 21.96 5.37 -6.05
N MET A 162 22.10 5.54 -4.74
CA MET A 162 21.00 5.46 -3.79
C MET A 162 19.92 6.54 -4.02
N ILE A 163 20.33 7.77 -4.30
CA ILE A 163 19.39 8.89 -4.51
C ILE A 163 18.77 8.86 -5.92
N GLY A 164 19.51 8.35 -6.92
CA GLY A 164 19.11 8.42 -8.32
C GLY A 164 18.11 7.35 -8.79
N TYR A 165 17.84 6.30 -8.01
CA TYR A 165 17.06 5.13 -8.44
C TYR A 165 15.96 4.72 -7.44
N GLY A 166 14.90 4.12 -7.97
CA GLY A 166 13.80 3.54 -7.20
C GLY A 166 13.88 2.01 -7.13
N LEU A 167 12.89 1.36 -6.53
CA LEU A 167 12.93 -0.09 -6.35
C LEU A 167 12.65 -0.89 -7.63
N LEU A 168 11.91 -0.30 -8.56
CA LEU A 168 11.63 -0.88 -9.88
C LEU A 168 12.69 -0.52 -10.92
N THR A 169 13.71 0.25 -10.54
CA THR A 169 14.66 0.80 -11.50
C THR A 169 16.11 0.72 -11.07
N GLY A 170 16.96 0.69 -12.09
CA GLY A 170 18.36 1.12 -12.01
C GLY A 170 19.29 0.18 -12.75
N PRO A 171 20.60 0.44 -12.69
CA PRO A 171 21.58 -0.11 -13.62
C PRO A 171 21.98 -1.52 -13.20
N GLY A 172 21.06 -2.47 -13.33
CA GLY A 172 21.27 -3.91 -13.19
C GLY A 172 21.86 -4.39 -11.85
N SER A 173 21.79 -5.70 -11.65
CA SER A 173 22.56 -6.47 -10.66
C SER A 173 22.72 -5.89 -9.27
N TYR A 174 21.72 -6.18 -8.45
CA TYR A 174 21.65 -5.85 -7.04
C TYR A 174 21.96 -7.08 -6.19
N ARG A 175 22.64 -6.86 -5.06
CA ARG A 175 22.91 -7.86 -4.02
C ARG A 175 22.64 -7.21 -2.66
N LEU A 176 22.28 -8.02 -1.68
CA LEU A 176 22.06 -7.58 -0.30
C LEU A 176 23.41 -7.58 0.43
N GLU A 177 24.21 -6.54 0.21
CA GLU A 177 25.58 -6.41 0.74
C GLU A 177 25.60 -5.99 2.22
N LEU A 178 24.58 -5.26 2.68
CA LEU A 178 24.43 -4.77 4.06
C LEU A 178 25.70 -4.04 4.57
N VAL A 179 26.05 -2.91 3.96
CA VAL A 179 27.26 -2.15 4.29
C VAL A 179 26.97 -1.14 5.41
N PRO A 180 27.64 -1.21 6.57
CA PRO A 180 27.43 -0.25 7.65
C PRO A 180 27.96 1.14 7.26
N THR A 181 27.37 2.21 7.78
CA THR A 181 27.84 3.58 7.51
C THR A 181 29.14 3.92 8.25
N GLU A 182 29.44 3.22 9.34
CA GLU A 182 30.63 3.43 10.17
C GLU A 182 31.68 2.33 9.88
N PRO A 183 32.95 2.69 9.65
CA PRO A 183 34.03 1.71 9.53
C PRO A 183 34.13 0.85 10.79
N ASN A 184 34.32 -0.46 10.64
CA ASN A 184 34.42 -1.44 11.73
C ASN A 184 33.16 -1.60 12.60
N ALA A 185 31.99 -1.12 12.16
CA ALA A 185 30.71 -1.42 12.81
C ALA A 185 30.14 -2.80 12.42
N GLU A 186 31.02 -3.76 12.07
CA GLU A 186 30.61 -5.15 11.93
C GLU A 186 30.36 -5.73 13.32
N GLY A 187 29.09 -5.98 13.64
CA GLY A 187 28.66 -6.66 14.85
C GLY A 187 27.93 -7.95 14.54
N ASP A 188 27.74 -8.78 15.57
CA ASP A 188 27.08 -10.10 15.46
C ASP A 188 25.71 -10.02 14.78
N ALA A 189 24.94 -8.95 15.04
CA ALA A 189 23.64 -8.73 14.42
C ALA A 189 23.71 -8.58 12.90
N LEU A 190 24.68 -7.83 12.40
CA LEU A 190 24.90 -7.63 10.97
C LEU A 190 25.36 -8.92 10.29
N ALA A 191 26.29 -9.65 10.94
CA ALA A 191 26.77 -10.94 10.45
C ALA A 191 25.65 -11.99 10.39
N LEU A 192 24.83 -12.05 11.45
CA LEU A 192 23.65 -12.91 11.50
C LEU A 192 22.69 -12.55 10.37
N LEU A 193 22.33 -11.28 10.19
CA LEU A 193 21.42 -10.89 9.13
C LEU A 193 21.98 -11.26 7.74
N ARG A 194 23.24 -10.95 7.44
CA ARG A 194 23.90 -11.34 6.18
C ARG A 194 23.84 -12.85 5.94
N SER A 195 23.93 -13.66 6.99
CA SER A 195 23.84 -15.12 6.87
C SER A 195 22.44 -15.62 6.50
N LEU A 196 21.39 -14.87 6.83
CA LEU A 196 20.00 -15.22 6.55
C LEU A 196 19.55 -14.78 5.15
N LEU A 197 20.12 -13.69 4.62
CA LEU A 197 19.67 -13.09 3.37
C LEU A 197 20.17 -13.85 2.13
N PRO A 198 19.43 -13.80 1.00
CA PRO A 198 19.85 -14.44 -0.23
C PRO A 198 21.14 -13.79 -0.77
N LYS A 199 22.11 -14.64 -1.15
CA LYS A 199 23.42 -14.22 -1.72
C LYS A 199 23.40 -14.06 -3.24
N THR A 200 22.24 -14.28 -3.85
CA THR A 200 22.04 -14.21 -5.30
C THR A 200 22.00 -12.76 -5.78
N GLN A 201 22.10 -12.61 -7.09
CA GLN A 201 22.05 -11.34 -7.79
C GLN A 201 20.65 -11.14 -8.38
N PHE A 202 20.13 -9.93 -8.27
CA PHE A 202 18.78 -9.57 -8.70
C PHE A 202 18.84 -8.48 -9.76
N GLU A 203 17.89 -8.47 -10.70
CA GLU A 203 17.81 -7.41 -11.70
C GLU A 203 17.42 -6.08 -11.07
N ARG A 204 16.54 -6.12 -10.05
CA ARG A 204 15.93 -4.94 -9.42
C ARG A 204 15.97 -5.04 -7.89
N PRO A 205 16.06 -3.90 -7.17
CA PRO A 205 15.97 -3.88 -5.72
C PRO A 205 14.70 -4.52 -5.16
N ALA A 206 13.53 -4.30 -5.80
CA ALA A 206 12.26 -4.86 -5.36
C ALA A 206 12.30 -6.40 -5.28
N HIS A 207 12.89 -7.05 -6.27
CA HIS A 207 13.02 -8.52 -6.30
C HIS A 207 13.91 -9.03 -5.17
N ALA A 208 15.02 -8.33 -4.88
CA ALA A 208 15.91 -8.67 -3.78
C ALA A 208 15.21 -8.57 -2.42
N ILE A 209 14.45 -7.49 -2.19
CA ILE A 209 13.68 -7.28 -0.95
C ILE A 209 12.58 -8.33 -0.80
N LYS A 210 11.79 -8.62 -1.86
CA LYS A 210 10.75 -9.67 -1.83
C LYS A 210 11.35 -11.06 -1.58
N ALA A 211 12.52 -11.37 -2.13
CA ALA A 211 13.22 -12.63 -1.87
C ALA A 211 13.73 -12.72 -0.42
N ALA A 212 14.30 -11.63 0.10
CA ALA A 212 14.70 -11.54 1.51
C ALA A 212 13.51 -11.70 2.46
N ASN A 213 12.41 -10.99 2.18
CA ASN A 213 11.20 -11.03 3.00
C ASN A 213 10.59 -12.43 3.07
N ARG A 214 10.62 -13.19 1.98
CA ARG A 214 10.20 -14.61 1.99
C ARG A 214 11.02 -15.47 2.96
N ILE A 215 12.32 -15.22 3.08
CA ILE A 215 13.20 -15.96 4.00
C ILE A 215 13.04 -15.46 5.44
N LEU A 216 12.83 -14.16 5.62
CA LEU A 216 12.65 -13.54 6.94
C LEU A 216 11.28 -13.85 7.56
N TRP A 217 10.24 -13.99 6.73
CA TRP A 217 8.87 -14.21 7.19
C TRP A 217 8.73 -15.34 8.23
N PRO A 218 9.15 -16.60 7.97
CA PRO A 218 9.01 -17.68 8.95
C PRO A 218 9.85 -17.46 10.21
N LYS A 219 10.91 -16.65 10.15
CA LYS A 219 11.78 -16.34 11.30
C LYS A 219 11.16 -15.28 12.22
N LEU A 220 10.38 -14.38 11.65
CA LEU A 220 9.72 -13.27 12.36
C LEU A 220 8.31 -13.62 12.81
N PHE A 221 7.57 -14.37 11.98
CA PHE A 221 6.14 -14.59 12.13
C PHE A 221 5.75 -16.07 12.12
N GLY A 222 6.71 -16.99 12.17
CA GLY A 222 6.45 -18.43 12.16
C GLY A 222 5.88 -18.96 10.84
N GLU A 223 5.54 -20.24 10.82
CA GLU A 223 5.04 -20.93 9.62
C GLU A 223 3.52 -21.09 9.60
N SER A 224 2.81 -20.58 10.61
CA SER A 224 1.35 -20.69 10.74
C SER A 224 0.57 -19.92 9.67
N PHE A 225 1.21 -18.92 9.05
CA PHE A 225 0.64 -18.12 7.98
C PHE A 225 1.40 -18.28 6.67
N ALA A 226 0.70 -18.70 5.63
CA ALA A 226 1.20 -18.58 4.26
C ALA A 226 1.24 -17.10 3.87
N PHE A 227 2.39 -16.63 3.38
CA PHE A 227 2.60 -15.22 3.05
C PHE A 227 2.94 -15.00 1.58
N LEU A 228 2.23 -14.04 0.98
CA LEU A 228 2.53 -13.53 -0.35
C LEU A 228 2.60 -12.01 -0.32
N GLN A 229 3.70 -11.46 -0.85
CA GLN A 229 3.88 -10.04 -1.07
C GLN A 229 3.81 -9.75 -2.57
N ILE A 230 2.82 -8.97 -2.98
CA ILE A 230 2.69 -8.43 -4.35
C ILE A 230 3.16 -6.98 -4.40
N ASP A 231 3.53 -6.48 -5.58
CA ASP A 231 3.98 -5.09 -5.78
C ASP A 231 3.42 -4.46 -7.07
N ASP A 232 3.93 -3.30 -7.48
CA ASP A 232 3.43 -2.59 -8.66
C ASP A 232 3.68 -3.34 -9.99
N GLU A 233 4.62 -4.30 -10.06
CA GLU A 233 4.77 -5.15 -11.26
C GLU A 233 3.63 -6.16 -11.35
N ASP A 234 3.24 -6.74 -10.22
CA ASP A 234 2.06 -7.62 -10.15
C ASP A 234 0.77 -6.82 -10.48
N VAL A 235 0.69 -5.54 -10.07
CA VAL A 235 -0.42 -4.64 -10.45
C VAL A 235 -0.37 -4.29 -11.94
N ALA A 236 0.80 -4.05 -12.52
CA ALA A 236 0.95 -3.81 -13.95
C ALA A 236 0.47 -5.02 -14.78
N ASP A 237 0.75 -6.24 -14.33
CA ASP A 237 0.22 -7.47 -14.92
C ASP A 237 -1.31 -7.55 -14.80
N LEU A 238 -1.88 -7.23 -13.64
CA LEU A 238 -3.33 -7.19 -13.44
C LEU A 238 -4.01 -6.15 -14.34
N VAL A 239 -3.43 -4.95 -14.50
CA VAL A 239 -3.93 -3.94 -15.43
C VAL A 239 -3.86 -4.48 -16.86
N ALA A 240 -2.76 -5.10 -17.28
CA ALA A 240 -2.65 -5.69 -18.61
C ALA A 240 -3.69 -6.80 -18.85
N ASP A 241 -3.96 -7.64 -17.85
CA ASP A 241 -5.03 -8.66 -17.91
C ASP A 241 -6.42 -8.04 -18.02
N HIS A 242 -6.68 -6.96 -17.28
CA HIS A 242 -7.90 -6.18 -17.44
C HIS A 242 -8.04 -5.56 -18.83
N LEU A 243 -6.96 -5.09 -19.45
CA LEU A 243 -7.00 -4.46 -20.78
C LEU A 243 -7.06 -5.47 -21.94
N SER A 244 -6.53 -6.66 -21.72
CA SER A 244 -6.58 -7.76 -22.71
C SER A 244 -7.99 -8.31 -22.87
N ASP A 245 -8.80 -8.22 -21.81
CA ASP A 245 -10.20 -8.64 -21.80
C ASP A 245 -11.13 -7.57 -22.39
N GLU A 246 -11.74 -7.86 -23.53
CA GLU A 246 -12.67 -6.96 -24.25
C GLU A 246 -13.90 -6.56 -23.43
N GLY A 247 -14.34 -7.39 -22.47
CA GLY A 247 -15.50 -7.11 -21.64
C GLY A 247 -15.16 -6.50 -20.27
N SER A 248 -13.88 -6.28 -19.98
CA SER A 248 -13.44 -5.71 -18.70
C SER A 248 -13.78 -4.22 -18.62
N TRP A 249 -14.34 -3.80 -17.49
CA TRP A 249 -14.71 -2.40 -17.23
C TRP A 249 -13.51 -1.44 -17.39
N LEU A 250 -12.31 -1.86 -17.01
CA LEU A 250 -11.12 -1.00 -17.16
C LEU A 250 -10.84 -0.70 -18.65
N ARG A 251 -11.09 -1.65 -19.54
CA ARG A 251 -10.90 -1.44 -20.97
C ARG A 251 -12.01 -0.59 -21.55
N THR A 252 -13.26 -1.05 -21.41
CA THR A 252 -14.43 -0.42 -22.04
C THR A 252 -14.76 0.93 -21.42
N GLY A 253 -14.72 1.01 -20.10
CA GLY A 253 -15.06 2.20 -19.33
C GLY A 253 -13.94 3.24 -19.31
N LEU A 254 -12.68 2.87 -19.08
CA LEU A 254 -11.60 3.85 -18.92
C LEU A 254 -10.88 4.18 -20.24
N LEU A 255 -10.48 3.16 -21.02
CA LEU A 255 -9.64 3.39 -22.21
C LEU A 255 -10.46 3.66 -23.47
N GLU A 256 -11.56 2.94 -23.68
CA GLU A 256 -12.38 3.05 -24.88
C GLU A 256 -13.46 4.13 -24.78
N SER A 257 -13.72 4.67 -23.58
CA SER A 257 -14.55 5.86 -23.37
C SER A 257 -13.69 7.06 -22.96
N PRO A 258 -13.29 7.93 -23.91
CA PRO A 258 -12.48 9.11 -23.60
C PRO A 258 -13.12 10.05 -22.58
N ARG A 259 -14.46 10.06 -22.51
CA ARG A 259 -15.22 10.94 -21.61
C ARG A 259 -15.00 10.57 -20.15
N LEU A 260 -14.98 9.29 -19.79
CA LEU A 260 -14.81 8.90 -18.40
C LEU A 260 -13.39 9.23 -17.90
N ALA A 261 -12.36 8.92 -18.69
CA ALA A 261 -10.98 9.24 -18.35
C ALA A 261 -10.79 10.75 -18.15
N LEU A 262 -11.35 11.59 -19.03
CA LEU A 262 -11.30 13.04 -18.88
C LEU A 262 -12.07 13.53 -17.65
N ASN A 263 -13.28 13.03 -17.40
CA ASN A 263 -14.07 13.38 -16.22
C ASN A 263 -13.35 13.05 -14.90
N ILE A 264 -12.64 11.91 -14.85
CA ILE A 264 -11.81 11.52 -13.70
C ILE A 264 -10.73 12.57 -13.46
N LEU A 265 -9.99 12.94 -14.51
CA LEU A 265 -8.91 13.93 -14.42
C LEU A 265 -9.43 15.31 -14.02
N ASP A 266 -10.58 15.73 -14.56
CA ASP A 266 -11.23 17.01 -14.23
C ASP A 266 -11.73 17.06 -12.78
N GLU A 267 -12.24 15.94 -12.23
CA GLU A 267 -12.65 15.89 -10.82
C GLU A 267 -11.44 15.89 -9.88
N ILE A 268 -10.32 15.27 -10.25
CA ILE A 268 -9.07 15.38 -9.48
C ILE A 268 -8.62 16.84 -9.43
N ASP A 269 -8.64 17.54 -10.56
CA ASP A 269 -8.24 18.97 -10.60
C ASP A 269 -9.20 19.84 -9.77
N ARG A 270 -10.51 19.54 -9.78
CA ARG A 270 -11.48 20.23 -8.91
C ARG A 270 -11.23 20.00 -7.42
N LEU A 271 -10.92 18.77 -7.01
CA LEU A 271 -10.53 18.50 -5.62
C LEU A 271 -9.24 19.21 -5.23
N ALA A 272 -8.25 19.23 -6.13
CA ALA A 272 -6.97 19.89 -5.91
C ALA A 272 -7.10 21.41 -5.76
N ALA A 273 -8.10 22.03 -6.42
CA ALA A 273 -8.42 23.45 -6.29
C ALA A 273 -9.32 23.78 -5.08
N GLY A 274 -9.86 22.76 -4.39
CA GLY A 274 -10.75 22.90 -3.25
C GLY A 274 -10.05 22.71 -1.90
N PRO A 275 -10.84 22.52 -0.81
CA PRO A 275 -10.28 22.33 0.53
C PRO A 275 -9.54 21.00 0.70
N TRP A 276 -9.70 20.07 -0.24
CA TRP A 276 -8.96 18.80 -0.29
C TRP A 276 -7.61 18.90 -1.02
N GLY A 277 -7.17 20.12 -1.35
CA GLY A 277 -5.89 20.39 -2.00
C GLY A 277 -4.73 19.70 -1.27
N GLY A 278 -3.87 19.03 -2.05
CA GLY A 278 -2.69 18.32 -1.52
C GLY A 278 -2.94 16.86 -1.10
N TRP A 279 -4.18 16.44 -0.84
CA TRP A 279 -4.48 15.06 -0.45
C TRP A 279 -4.56 14.10 -1.64
N LEU A 280 -5.08 14.55 -2.78
CA LEU A 280 -5.13 13.77 -4.03
C LEU A 280 -4.52 14.58 -5.18
N ALA A 281 -3.20 14.49 -5.34
CA ALA A 281 -2.48 15.27 -6.35
C ALA A 281 -2.39 14.56 -7.72
N ARG A 282 -2.59 15.32 -8.80
CA ARG A 282 -2.42 14.88 -10.19
C ARG A 282 -0.94 14.84 -10.62
N GLY A 283 -0.17 13.92 -10.05
CA GLY A 283 1.25 13.74 -10.40
C GLY A 283 1.46 13.27 -11.84
N THR A 284 0.66 12.31 -12.29
CA THR A 284 0.68 11.74 -13.65
C THR A 284 -0.72 11.32 -14.08
N ASP A 285 -0.99 11.32 -15.37
CA ASP A 285 -2.26 10.85 -15.93
C ASP A 285 -2.19 9.34 -16.15
N PHE A 286 -2.82 8.60 -15.24
CA PHE A 286 -2.99 7.13 -15.23
C PHE A 286 -1.71 6.28 -15.15
N PHE A 287 -0.64 6.63 -15.86
CA PHE A 287 0.59 5.84 -15.92
C PHE A 287 1.83 6.71 -15.69
N TRP A 288 2.85 6.14 -15.07
CA TRP A 288 4.20 6.68 -15.04
C TRP A 288 5.02 6.09 -16.17
N TYR A 289 5.83 6.91 -16.83
CA TYR A 289 6.83 6.42 -17.78
C TYR A 289 8.15 6.14 -17.06
N TYR A 290 8.75 5.01 -17.39
CA TYR A 290 10.01 4.57 -16.85
C TYR A 290 11.05 4.48 -17.95
N GLU A 291 12.07 5.34 -17.86
CA GLU A 291 13.14 5.43 -18.84
C GLU A 291 14.48 5.66 -18.14
N ASN A 292 15.50 4.90 -18.54
CA ASN A 292 16.87 5.02 -18.00
C ASN A 292 16.92 5.01 -16.46
N GLY A 293 16.04 4.20 -15.87
CA GLY A 293 15.92 4.02 -14.42
C GLY A 293 15.23 5.16 -13.68
N LYS A 294 14.63 6.13 -14.38
CA LYS A 294 13.88 7.25 -13.79
C LYS A 294 12.40 7.12 -14.06
N ARG A 295 11.61 7.62 -13.12
CA ARG A 295 10.15 7.76 -13.22
C ARG A 295 9.80 9.16 -13.72
N LEU A 296 9.03 9.24 -14.80
CA LEU A 296 8.67 10.49 -15.49
C LEU A 296 7.14 10.63 -15.57
N PRO A 297 6.59 11.82 -15.25
CA PRO A 297 5.15 12.07 -15.31
C PRO A 297 4.67 12.20 -16.76
N LEU A 298 3.50 11.64 -17.03
CA LEU A 298 2.79 11.74 -18.29
C LEU A 298 1.55 12.62 -18.17
N ARG A 299 1.14 13.18 -19.31
CA ARG A 299 -0.15 13.85 -19.48
C ARG A 299 -0.91 13.25 -20.64
N MET A 300 -2.23 13.16 -20.51
CA MET A 300 -3.10 12.70 -21.56
C MET A 300 -3.56 13.91 -22.40
N VAL A 301 -3.22 13.92 -23.69
CA VAL A 301 -3.58 14.99 -24.64
C VAL A 301 -4.03 14.34 -25.95
N GLY A 302 -5.28 14.57 -26.36
CA GLY A 302 -5.78 14.08 -27.65
C GLY A 302 -5.72 12.55 -27.83
N GLY A 303 -5.88 11.78 -26.74
CA GLY A 303 -5.75 10.31 -26.76
C GLY A 303 -4.31 9.79 -26.75
N GLU A 304 -3.33 10.65 -26.50
CA GLU A 304 -1.91 10.31 -26.40
C GLU A 304 -1.40 10.58 -24.98
N LEU A 305 -0.51 9.72 -24.49
CA LEU A 305 0.29 9.97 -23.31
C LEU A 305 1.60 10.63 -23.72
N ILE A 306 1.81 11.86 -23.24
CA ILE A 306 2.99 12.67 -23.52
C ILE A 306 3.85 12.87 -22.28
N ASP A 307 5.16 12.83 -22.43
CA ASP A 307 6.09 13.27 -21.38
C ASP A 307 5.89 14.77 -21.14
N LEU A 308 5.64 15.15 -19.89
CA LEU A 308 5.43 16.53 -19.50
C LEU A 308 6.63 17.43 -19.81
N ALA A 309 7.86 16.92 -19.62
CA ALA A 309 9.08 17.72 -19.74
C ALA A 309 9.49 17.91 -21.21
N THR A 310 9.55 16.82 -21.98
CA THR A 310 10.03 16.86 -23.36
C THR A 310 8.92 17.07 -24.39
N ARG A 311 7.64 16.94 -23.97
CA ARG A 311 6.46 16.97 -24.86
C ARG A 311 6.47 15.88 -25.93
N THR A 312 7.29 14.84 -25.74
CA THR A 312 7.37 13.70 -26.65
C THR A 312 6.21 12.75 -26.41
N LYS A 313 5.68 12.17 -27.49
CA LYS A 313 4.67 11.12 -27.42
C LYS A 313 5.32 9.84 -26.92
N VAL A 314 4.80 9.31 -25.82
CA VAL A 314 5.25 8.04 -25.23
C VAL A 314 4.35 6.91 -25.73
N ALA A 315 3.04 7.01 -25.59
CA ALA A 315 2.12 5.93 -25.97
C ALA A 315 0.77 6.48 -26.42
N ARG A 316 0.03 5.72 -27.23
CA ARG A 316 -1.41 5.98 -27.37
C ARG A 316 -2.12 5.52 -26.09
N PHE A 317 -3.12 6.27 -25.67
CA PHE A 317 -4.02 5.85 -24.59
C PHE A 317 -5.05 4.84 -25.13
N ALA A 318 -4.55 3.68 -25.57
CA ALA A 318 -5.32 2.61 -26.20
C ALA A 318 -4.77 1.24 -25.75
N ALA A 319 -5.66 0.25 -25.63
CA ALA A 319 -5.31 -1.03 -24.99
C ALA A 319 -4.05 -1.70 -25.58
N PRO A 320 -3.86 -1.84 -26.91
CA PRO A 320 -2.67 -2.50 -27.46
C PRO A 320 -1.35 -1.86 -27.03
N ASP A 321 -1.21 -0.54 -27.20
CA ASP A 321 -0.01 0.23 -26.85
C ASP A 321 0.27 0.18 -25.33
N ILE A 322 -0.77 0.26 -24.51
CA ILE A 322 -0.63 0.24 -23.05
C ILE A 322 -0.22 -1.17 -22.58
N ILE A 323 -0.84 -2.23 -23.10
CA ILE A 323 -0.51 -3.63 -22.76
C ILE A 323 0.96 -3.92 -23.07
N GLU A 324 1.43 -3.56 -24.28
CA GLU A 324 2.83 -3.76 -24.67
C GLU A 324 3.80 -3.09 -23.69
N ARG A 325 3.48 -1.86 -23.28
CA ARG A 325 4.33 -1.07 -22.39
C ARG A 325 4.27 -1.47 -20.92
N LEU A 326 3.16 -2.03 -20.47
CA LEU A 326 3.07 -2.68 -19.17
C LEU A 326 3.91 -3.97 -19.15
N ALA A 327 3.88 -4.75 -20.24
CA ALA A 327 4.65 -5.98 -20.37
C ALA A 327 6.17 -5.73 -20.34
N ASN A 328 6.64 -4.68 -21.03
CA ASN A 328 8.06 -4.31 -21.03
C ASN A 328 8.47 -3.41 -19.84
N ARG A 329 7.56 -3.13 -18.91
CA ARG A 329 7.76 -2.31 -17.70
C ARG A 329 8.17 -0.86 -17.97
N SER A 330 7.96 -0.35 -19.18
CA SER A 330 8.14 1.08 -19.50
C SER A 330 6.98 1.95 -19.01
N LEU A 331 5.79 1.36 -18.84
CA LEU A 331 4.70 1.99 -18.11
C LEU A 331 4.41 1.24 -16.81
N ILE A 332 4.14 1.99 -15.74
CA ILE A 332 3.64 1.46 -14.47
C ILE A 332 2.37 2.23 -14.11
N PRO A 333 1.29 1.55 -13.67
CA PRO A 333 0.07 2.22 -13.22
C PRO A 333 0.34 3.24 -12.11
N ASN A 334 -0.38 4.36 -12.12
CA ASN A 334 -0.34 5.31 -11.01
C ASN A 334 -1.15 4.81 -9.81
N LEU A 335 -1.09 5.56 -8.70
CA LEU A 335 -1.75 5.18 -7.45
C LEU A 335 -3.27 4.99 -7.62
N LEU A 336 -3.92 5.84 -8.42
CA LEU A 336 -5.36 5.73 -8.69
C LEU A 336 -5.68 4.43 -9.43
N LEU A 337 -4.96 4.11 -10.51
CA LEU A 337 -5.16 2.87 -11.25
C LEU A 337 -4.91 1.63 -10.38
N MET A 338 -3.90 1.68 -9.52
CA MET A 338 -3.63 0.60 -8.56
C MET A 338 -4.84 0.37 -7.65
N PHE A 339 -5.36 1.41 -6.99
CA PHE A 339 -6.56 1.25 -6.15
C PHE A 339 -7.79 0.87 -6.97
N LEU A 340 -7.89 1.31 -8.23
CA LEU A 340 -8.98 0.97 -9.11
C LEU A 340 -9.10 -0.54 -9.29
N VAL A 341 -7.99 -1.22 -9.63
CA VAL A 341 -7.98 -2.67 -9.88
C VAL A 341 -7.81 -3.52 -8.63
N LEU A 342 -7.15 -3.02 -7.58
CA LEU A 342 -6.96 -3.79 -6.33
C LEU A 342 -8.13 -3.66 -5.36
N SER A 343 -8.91 -2.58 -5.42
CA SER A 343 -9.83 -2.22 -4.34
C SER A 343 -11.19 -1.70 -4.81
N ILE A 344 -11.23 -0.66 -5.64
CA ILE A 344 -12.49 0.04 -6.01
C ILE A 344 -13.39 -0.85 -6.87
N LEU A 345 -12.85 -1.45 -7.94
CA LEU A 345 -13.59 -2.38 -8.79
C LEU A 345 -13.91 -3.71 -8.10
N PRO A 346 -12.95 -4.44 -7.49
CA PRO A 346 -13.25 -5.72 -6.87
C PRO A 346 -14.00 -5.61 -5.54
N GLY A 347 -14.15 -4.42 -4.95
CA GLY A 347 -14.78 -4.23 -3.65
C GLY A 347 -13.93 -4.74 -2.48
N VAL A 348 -12.60 -4.65 -2.62
CA VAL A 348 -11.64 -5.06 -1.58
C VAL A 348 -11.32 -3.85 -0.72
N ARG A 349 -11.44 -4.01 0.60
CA ARG A 349 -11.08 -3.01 1.60
C ARG A 349 -9.58 -2.76 1.61
N ALA A 350 -9.19 -1.50 1.45
CA ALA A 350 -7.79 -1.10 1.45
C ALA A 350 -7.34 -0.59 2.83
N LEU A 351 -6.33 -1.21 3.42
CA LEU A 351 -5.74 -0.79 4.69
C LEU A 351 -4.40 -0.11 4.45
N GLY A 352 -4.14 1.05 5.03
CA GLY A 352 -2.85 1.70 4.79
C GLY A 352 -2.47 2.79 5.78
N GLY A 353 -1.51 3.63 5.37
CA GLY A 353 -0.82 4.59 6.25
C GLY A 353 -1.64 5.84 6.54
N SER A 354 -1.05 6.79 7.26
CA SER A 354 -1.76 7.98 7.77
C SER A 354 -2.46 8.80 6.69
N HIS A 355 -1.99 8.83 5.44
CA HIS A 355 -2.65 9.60 4.37
C HIS A 355 -3.79 8.85 3.68
N GLN A 356 -3.76 7.51 3.71
CA GLN A 356 -4.73 6.67 2.99
C GLN A 356 -6.17 6.86 3.47
N PRO A 357 -6.45 7.01 4.78
CA PRO A 357 -7.76 7.40 5.27
C PRO A 357 -8.31 8.67 4.63
N VAL A 358 -7.49 9.54 4.02
CA VAL A 358 -8.01 10.75 3.36
C VAL A 358 -8.08 10.56 1.85
N TYR A 359 -6.97 10.22 1.19
CA TYR A 359 -6.94 10.21 -0.27
C TYR A 359 -7.76 9.07 -0.89
N TYR A 360 -7.91 7.92 -0.21
CA TYR A 360 -8.59 6.77 -0.81
C TYR A 360 -10.11 7.01 -0.93
N PRO A 361 -10.82 7.55 0.08
CA PRO A 361 -12.18 8.05 -0.10
C PRO A 361 -12.30 9.09 -1.22
N LEU A 362 -11.34 10.03 -1.34
CA LEU A 362 -11.32 11.00 -2.43
C LEU A 362 -11.22 10.32 -3.81
N MET A 363 -10.39 9.29 -3.95
CA MET A 363 -10.30 8.51 -5.20
C MET A 363 -11.64 7.84 -5.53
N ARG A 364 -12.30 7.22 -4.56
CA ARG A 364 -13.63 6.62 -4.75
C ARG A 364 -14.65 7.66 -5.17
N TYR A 365 -14.64 8.83 -4.52
CA TYR A 365 -15.50 9.95 -4.87
C TYR A 365 -15.26 10.44 -6.30
N VAL A 366 -13.99 10.56 -6.72
CA VAL A 366 -13.63 10.90 -8.11
C VAL A 366 -14.27 9.93 -9.10
N ILE A 367 -14.16 8.62 -8.85
CA ILE A 367 -14.77 7.60 -9.70
C ILE A 367 -16.30 7.74 -9.71
N CYS A 368 -16.94 7.87 -8.55
CA CYS A 368 -18.39 8.05 -8.44
C CYS A 368 -18.88 9.27 -9.23
N ARG A 369 -18.23 10.43 -9.08
CA ARG A 369 -18.60 11.68 -9.77
C ARG A 369 -18.34 11.62 -11.26
N ALA A 370 -17.24 11.00 -11.68
CA ALA A 370 -16.93 10.83 -13.09
C ALA A 370 -17.96 9.93 -13.80
N LEU A 371 -18.37 8.83 -13.13
CA LEU A 371 -19.44 7.94 -13.59
C LEU A 371 -20.80 8.68 -13.66
N GLU A 372 -21.13 9.47 -12.64
CA GLU A 372 -22.37 10.25 -12.61
C GLU A 372 -22.39 11.29 -13.74
N THR A 373 -21.29 12.00 -13.95
CA THR A 373 -21.16 13.02 -15.02
C THR A 373 -21.19 12.40 -16.41
N ALA A 374 -20.75 11.15 -16.55
CA ALA A 374 -20.82 10.40 -17.79
C ALA A 374 -22.17 9.69 -18.02
N ASP A 375 -23.05 9.67 -17.00
CA ASP A 375 -24.26 8.83 -16.95
C ASP A 375 -23.98 7.34 -17.20
N MET A 376 -22.95 6.82 -16.53
CA MET A 376 -22.45 5.44 -16.70
C MET A 376 -22.56 4.63 -15.39
N ASP A 377 -22.68 3.31 -15.56
CA ASP A 377 -22.53 2.28 -14.52
C ASP A 377 -23.21 2.60 -13.18
N ALA A 378 -24.52 2.88 -13.22
CA ALA A 378 -25.32 3.17 -12.02
C ALA A 378 -25.20 2.08 -10.95
N ASP A 379 -25.02 0.82 -11.35
CA ASP A 379 -24.85 -0.31 -10.44
C ASP A 379 -23.51 -0.26 -9.69
N LEU A 380 -22.42 0.12 -10.38
CA LEU A 380 -21.12 0.33 -9.76
C LEU A 380 -21.17 1.50 -8.78
N ARG A 381 -21.83 2.61 -9.14
CA ARG A 381 -22.03 3.75 -8.24
C ARG A 381 -22.80 3.35 -6.98
N ARG A 382 -23.90 2.59 -7.12
CA ARG A 382 -24.66 2.06 -5.98
C ARG A 382 -23.82 1.15 -5.09
N ALA A 383 -23.00 0.27 -5.69
CA ALA A 383 -22.10 -0.59 -4.93
C ALA A 383 -21.08 0.24 -4.13
N LEU A 384 -20.43 1.23 -4.75
CA LEU A 384 -19.47 2.12 -4.08
C LEU A 384 -20.09 2.89 -2.91
N ALA A 385 -21.32 3.36 -3.04
CA ALA A 385 -22.04 4.06 -1.97
C ALA A 385 -22.51 3.13 -0.83
N SER A 386 -22.49 1.82 -1.03
CA SER A 386 -23.00 0.84 -0.08
C SER A 386 -21.93 -0.06 0.56
N ASP A 387 -20.67 0.15 0.18
CA ASP A 387 -19.51 -0.56 0.72
C ASP A 387 -19.36 -0.25 2.21
N ASP A 388 -19.27 -1.29 3.03
CA ASP A 388 -19.00 -1.15 4.44
C ASP A 388 -17.49 -1.03 4.69
N VAL A 389 -17.05 0.12 5.20
CA VAL A 389 -15.64 0.44 5.48
C VAL A 389 -14.74 0.12 4.26
N PRO A 390 -14.86 0.83 3.13
CA PRO A 390 -14.10 0.50 1.93
C PRO A 390 -12.59 0.70 2.06
N GLY A 391 -12.15 1.47 3.06
CA GLY A 391 -10.74 1.63 3.41
C GLY A 391 -10.60 2.13 4.83
N ALA A 392 -9.44 1.88 5.43
CA ALA A 392 -9.16 2.26 6.81
C ALA A 392 -7.66 2.44 7.06
N TRP A 393 -7.36 2.98 8.24
CA TRP A 393 -6.01 3.04 8.76
C TRP A 393 -5.56 1.64 9.23
N GLY A 394 -4.44 1.16 8.70
CA GLY A 394 -3.93 -0.18 9.01
C GLY A 394 -2.41 -0.32 8.94
N HIS A 395 -1.68 0.73 8.59
CA HIS A 395 -0.22 0.78 8.62
C HIS A 395 0.24 1.75 9.72
N ARG A 396 1.20 1.30 10.55
CA ARG A 396 1.63 1.98 11.80
C ARG A 396 0.52 2.22 12.81
N VAL A 397 -0.50 1.35 12.84
CA VAL A 397 -1.49 1.34 13.94
C VAL A 397 -0.82 0.97 15.26
N ILE A 398 0.17 0.08 15.21
CA ILE A 398 1.06 -0.21 16.32
C ILE A 398 2.29 0.67 16.16
N GLU A 399 2.51 1.57 17.11
CA GLU A 399 3.71 2.41 17.21
C GLU A 399 4.54 1.91 18.40
N CYS A 400 5.67 1.27 18.10
CA CYS A 400 6.53 0.64 19.09
C CYS A 400 8.00 0.74 18.66
N ASP A 401 8.88 1.08 19.61
CA ASP A 401 10.31 1.29 19.38
C ASP A 401 11.16 0.02 19.55
N GLU A 402 10.54 -1.12 19.88
CA GLU A 402 11.27 -2.39 19.99
C GLU A 402 11.84 -2.80 18.62
N ASP A 403 13.14 -3.12 18.58
CA ASP A 403 13.84 -3.60 17.38
C ASP A 403 13.37 -5.02 17.03
N PRO A 404 12.68 -5.23 15.89
CA PRO A 404 12.20 -6.56 15.50
C PRO A 404 13.32 -7.59 15.35
N PHE A 405 14.55 -7.15 15.09
CA PHE A 405 15.70 -8.03 14.93
C PHE A 405 16.10 -8.71 16.24
N GLU A 406 15.80 -8.11 17.40
CA GLU A 406 16.10 -8.70 18.70
C GLU A 406 15.38 -10.04 18.92
N SER A 407 14.19 -10.22 18.34
CA SER A 407 13.45 -11.49 18.37
C SER A 407 14.24 -12.61 17.66
N ILE A 408 14.83 -12.32 16.50
CA ILE A 408 15.67 -13.27 15.77
C ILE A 408 16.93 -13.59 16.58
N ARG A 409 17.59 -12.56 17.15
CA ARG A 409 18.83 -12.73 17.91
C ARG A 409 18.66 -13.61 19.15
N LYS A 410 17.53 -13.48 19.84
CA LYS A 410 17.24 -14.25 21.06
C LYS A 410 16.88 -15.71 20.78
N GLY A 411 16.78 -16.14 19.51
CA GLY A 411 16.41 -17.51 19.14
C GLY A 411 14.97 -17.88 19.49
N SER A 412 14.22 -16.94 20.07
CA SER A 412 12.78 -16.89 20.09
C SER A 412 12.31 -16.73 18.65
N ILE A 413 12.21 -17.86 17.93
CA ILE A 413 11.28 -17.96 16.81
C ILE A 413 9.96 -17.54 17.42
N GLY A 414 9.57 -16.29 17.20
CA GLY A 414 8.43 -15.71 17.89
C GLY A 414 7.27 -16.66 17.69
N GLU A 415 6.77 -17.28 18.75
CA GLU A 415 5.45 -17.86 18.67
C GLU A 415 4.56 -16.68 18.31
N THR A 416 4.20 -16.56 17.03
CA THR A 416 3.46 -15.42 16.45
C THR A 416 2.31 -15.02 17.34
N ARG A 417 1.73 -16.03 17.99
CA ARG A 417 0.71 -15.96 19.02
C ARG A 417 1.05 -15.06 20.21
N GLU A 418 2.24 -15.16 20.82
CA GLU A 418 2.61 -14.32 21.97
C GLU A 418 2.68 -12.83 21.58
N VAL A 419 3.26 -12.52 20.42
CA VAL A 419 3.36 -11.14 19.92
C VAL A 419 1.98 -10.62 19.51
N ILE A 420 1.18 -11.44 18.83
CA ILE A 420 -0.22 -11.14 18.48
C ILE A 420 -1.03 -10.90 19.76
N ASP A 421 -0.96 -11.77 20.76
CA ASP A 421 -1.74 -11.62 21.99
C ASP A 421 -1.30 -10.38 22.78
N ARG A 422 0.01 -10.14 22.91
CA ARG A 422 0.56 -8.94 23.57
C ARG A 422 0.01 -7.65 22.98
N PHE A 423 0.07 -7.48 21.65
CA PHE A 423 -0.43 -6.27 21.01
C PHE A 423 -1.95 -6.27 20.89
N GLY A 424 -2.58 -7.43 20.74
CA GLY A 424 -4.02 -7.58 20.60
C GLY A 424 -4.79 -7.15 21.83
N ASP A 425 -4.26 -7.43 23.02
CA ASP A 425 -4.90 -7.12 24.31
C ASP A 425 -4.65 -5.67 24.77
N MET A 426 -3.70 -4.98 24.16
CA MET A 426 -3.42 -3.58 24.42
C MET A 426 -4.62 -2.71 23.95
N PRO A 427 -5.05 -1.69 24.72
CA PRO A 427 -6.03 -0.73 24.25
C PRO A 427 -5.58 -0.06 22.95
N PHE A 428 -6.49 0.15 22.00
CA PHE A 428 -6.19 0.74 20.70
C PHE A 428 -5.48 2.10 20.82
N ALA A 429 -5.98 2.96 21.72
CA ALA A 429 -5.36 4.26 21.97
C ALA A 429 -3.93 4.15 22.53
N ASP A 430 -3.57 3.06 23.22
CA ASP A 430 -2.22 2.87 23.74
C ASP A 430 -1.30 2.28 22.66
N ALA A 431 -1.82 1.31 21.88
CA ALA A 431 -1.07 0.66 20.81
C ALA A 431 -0.61 1.64 19.72
N CYS A 432 -1.37 2.70 19.48
CA CYS A 432 -1.03 3.73 18.50
C CYS A 432 0.01 4.76 18.95
N GLY A 433 0.58 4.63 20.16
CA GLY A 433 1.67 5.47 20.62
C GLY A 433 1.35 6.96 20.57
N GLY A 434 2.25 7.75 20.00
CA GLY A 434 2.09 9.21 19.84
C GLY A 434 1.37 9.60 18.56
N LEU A 435 1.02 8.66 17.68
CA LEU A 435 0.55 8.92 16.32
C LEU A 435 1.54 9.78 15.54
N SER A 436 2.85 9.51 15.66
CA SER A 436 3.89 10.39 15.11
C SER A 436 3.73 10.65 13.60
N SER A 437 3.25 9.66 12.83
CA SER A 437 2.97 9.81 11.39
C SER A 437 1.80 10.73 11.03
N PHE A 438 1.02 11.15 12.01
CA PHE A 438 -0.06 12.12 11.90
C PHE A 438 0.34 13.45 12.55
N VAL A 439 0.82 13.40 13.79
CA VAL A 439 1.13 14.59 14.59
C VAL A 439 2.27 15.40 13.98
N SER A 440 3.29 14.75 13.43
CA SER A 440 4.41 15.44 12.78
C SER A 440 4.12 15.90 11.35
N ASP A 441 2.93 15.63 10.83
CA ASP A 441 2.54 15.93 9.46
C ASP A 441 1.76 17.26 9.37
N PRO A 442 2.30 18.28 8.68
CA PRO A 442 1.62 19.56 8.51
C PRO A 442 0.25 19.44 7.83
N SER A 443 0.06 18.50 6.90
CA SER A 443 -1.22 18.30 6.23
C SER A 443 -2.29 17.81 7.19
N TRP A 444 -1.94 16.95 8.14
CA TRP A 444 -2.86 16.51 9.19
C TRP A 444 -3.19 17.62 10.17
N THR A 445 -2.21 18.46 10.51
CA THR A 445 -2.43 19.62 11.40
C THR A 445 -3.46 20.58 10.79
N GLU A 446 -3.30 20.91 9.51
CA GLU A 446 -4.22 21.76 8.76
C GLU A 446 -5.62 21.12 8.66
N LEU A 447 -5.71 19.84 8.32
CA LEU A 447 -6.97 19.11 8.24
C LEU A 447 -7.73 19.10 9.58
N CYS A 448 -7.02 18.91 10.70
CA CYS A 448 -7.63 18.98 12.03
C CYS A 448 -8.24 20.37 12.28
N SER A 449 -7.58 21.45 11.84
CA SER A 449 -8.15 22.81 11.96
C SER A 449 -9.40 22.98 11.10
N GLN A 450 -9.32 22.59 9.83
CA GLN A 450 -10.42 22.74 8.87
C GLN A 450 -11.67 21.93 9.27
N LEU A 451 -11.49 20.74 9.86
CA LEU A 451 -12.60 19.94 10.39
C LEU A 451 -13.25 20.60 11.62
N ARG A 452 -12.44 21.13 12.56
CA ARG A 452 -12.96 21.86 13.73
C ARG A 452 -13.75 23.11 13.33
N GLU A 453 -13.27 23.83 12.34
CA GLU A 453 -13.90 25.04 11.79
C GLU A 453 -15.09 24.73 10.85
N ARG A 454 -15.35 23.46 10.55
CA ARG A 454 -16.35 22.98 9.58
C ARG A 454 -16.14 23.56 8.16
N ALA A 455 -14.91 23.91 7.82
CA ALA A 455 -14.52 24.33 6.48
C ALA A 455 -14.56 23.17 5.48
N ILE A 456 -14.47 21.94 5.98
CA ILE A 456 -14.60 20.70 5.21
C ILE A 456 -15.86 19.94 5.63
N ALA A 457 -16.67 19.55 4.65
CA ALA A 457 -17.78 18.62 4.85
C ALA A 457 -17.29 17.17 4.71
N PRO A 458 -17.54 16.28 5.70
CA PRO A 458 -17.20 14.86 5.60
C PRO A 458 -18.04 14.07 4.58
N SER A 459 -18.92 14.72 3.79
CA SER A 459 -19.82 14.04 2.84
C SER A 459 -19.11 13.25 1.74
N VAL A 460 -17.79 13.43 1.59
CA VAL A 460 -16.96 12.62 0.69
C VAL A 460 -16.64 11.23 1.28
N PHE A 461 -16.89 11.04 2.58
CA PHE A 461 -16.56 9.86 3.37
C PHE A 461 -17.80 9.06 3.80
N SER A 462 -18.99 9.56 3.47
CA SER A 462 -20.30 8.95 3.77
C SER A 462 -20.83 8.09 2.65
#